data_AF-A0A523QJC0-F1
#
_entry.id   AF-A0A523QJC0-F1
#
_cell.length_a   1.000
_cell.length_b   1.000
_cell.length_c   1.000
_cell.angle_alpha   90.00
_cell.angle_beta   90.00
_cell.angle_gamma   90.00
#
_symmetry.space_group_name_H-M   'P 1'
#
loop_
_entity.id
_entity.type
_entity.pdbx_description
1 polymer ?
#
loop_
_entity_poly.entity_id
_entity_poly.type
_entity_poly.pdbx_seq_one_letter_code
_entity_poly.pdbx_strand_id
1 'polypeptide(L)'
;MDKLIFLDNGATSFPKPEEVYAFMDNFYRNFGVNPGRSGYDLCMETGELVETTREMLTEFFNGKDPNRLCFSYNSTDALNLVINGILNKGDHAITTTIEHNSVLRPLYHLYKYNGVEVDYIPFDGKGFVDPDEFPKKFKKNTKLVIINHASNVIGTIQPIKEIGKHCRENGIPFAIDASQSAGKIAVDIEEMNVDVVVFTGHKSFLGPTGIGGLYVREGIEIRHTRAGGTGVRSAVRTHLDEYPYRLEYGTLNILGVAGLQAGLKWIKKKGLNNIHEQEMKLTA
;
A
#
# COMPACT_ATOMS: atom_id res chain seq x y z
N MET A 1 25.56 9.98 -26.85
CA MET A 1 24.12 10.09 -26.60
C MET A 1 23.90 11.29 -25.71
N ASP A 2 22.94 12.15 -26.03
CA ASP A 2 22.58 13.26 -25.15
C ASP A 2 22.09 12.76 -23.79
N LYS A 3 22.24 13.60 -22.77
CA LYS A 3 21.79 13.28 -21.41
C LYS A 3 20.26 13.19 -21.40
N LEU A 4 19.73 12.02 -21.02
CA LEU A 4 18.28 11.79 -20.91
C LEU A 4 17.65 12.71 -19.86
N ILE A 5 16.54 13.37 -20.22
CA ILE A 5 15.66 14.09 -19.30
C ILE A 5 14.42 13.22 -19.08
N PHE A 6 14.29 12.65 -17.88
CA PHE A 6 13.20 11.73 -17.53
C PHE A 6 12.12 12.44 -16.68
N LEU A 7 10.93 12.65 -17.27
CA LEU A 7 9.80 13.35 -16.64
C LEU A 7 8.57 12.43 -16.47
N ASP A 8 8.80 11.16 -16.15
CA ASP A 8 7.74 10.14 -16.00
C ASP A 8 7.79 9.40 -14.64
N ASN A 9 8.26 10.09 -13.60
CA ASN A 9 8.38 9.53 -12.25
C ASN A 9 7.02 9.16 -11.62
N GLY A 10 5.92 9.73 -12.11
CA GLY A 10 4.56 9.35 -11.72
C GLY A 10 4.16 7.94 -12.16
N ALA A 11 4.77 7.42 -13.23
CA ALA A 11 4.62 6.03 -13.65
C ALA A 11 5.58 5.11 -12.87
N THR A 12 6.88 5.43 -12.87
CA THR A 12 7.91 4.74 -12.08
C THR A 12 9.13 5.62 -11.89
N SER A 13 9.79 5.53 -10.73
CA SER A 13 10.99 6.34 -10.45
C SER A 13 12.19 5.89 -11.29
N PHE A 14 12.84 6.82 -11.98
CA PHE A 14 14.04 6.53 -12.77
C PHE A 14 14.97 7.76 -12.99
N PRO A 15 16.30 7.57 -12.91
CA PRO A 15 16.98 6.42 -12.32
C PRO A 15 16.74 6.38 -10.80
N LYS A 16 16.95 5.21 -10.18
CA LYS A 16 16.97 5.12 -8.71
C LYS A 16 18.34 5.59 -8.19
N PRO A 17 18.44 6.00 -6.92
CA PRO A 17 19.74 6.29 -6.31
C PRO A 17 20.67 5.07 -6.38
N GLU A 18 21.96 5.29 -6.62
CA GLU A 18 22.96 4.22 -6.71
C GLU A 18 22.99 3.33 -5.46
N GLU A 19 22.82 3.92 -4.27
CA GLU A 19 22.77 3.18 -3.02
C GLU A 19 21.60 2.16 -2.95
N VAL A 20 20.53 2.34 -3.72
CA VAL A 20 19.44 1.37 -3.84
C VAL A 20 19.86 0.18 -4.71
N TYR A 21 20.45 0.44 -5.89
CA TYR A 21 20.92 -0.61 -6.79
C TYR A 21 22.01 -1.45 -6.15
N ALA A 22 23.02 -0.80 -5.57
CA ALA A 22 24.14 -1.47 -4.92
C ALA A 22 23.69 -2.32 -3.73
N PHE A 23 22.74 -1.84 -2.93
CA PHE A 23 22.21 -2.62 -1.80
C PHE A 23 21.47 -3.87 -2.28
N MET A 24 20.59 -3.73 -3.29
CA MET A 24 19.86 -4.86 -3.86
C MET A 24 20.79 -5.93 -4.43
N ASP A 25 21.77 -5.52 -5.25
CA ASP A 25 22.72 -6.44 -5.88
C ASP A 25 23.57 -7.16 -4.84
N ASN A 26 24.18 -6.41 -3.91
CA ASN A 26 24.99 -7.00 -2.85
C ASN A 26 24.18 -7.94 -1.96
N PHE A 27 22.97 -7.55 -1.56
CA PHE A 27 22.13 -8.38 -0.72
C PHE A 27 21.80 -9.71 -1.42
N TYR A 28 21.33 -9.65 -2.66
CA TYR A 28 20.85 -10.85 -3.34
C TYR A 28 21.97 -11.83 -3.70
N ARG A 29 23.18 -11.33 -4.01
CA ARG A 29 24.36 -12.18 -4.25
C ARG A 29 24.81 -12.96 -3.02
N ASN A 30 24.70 -12.36 -1.84
CA ASN A 30 25.27 -12.91 -0.60
C ASN A 30 24.20 -13.60 0.29
N PHE A 31 22.95 -13.14 0.24
CA PHE A 31 21.87 -13.53 1.15
C PHE A 31 20.55 -13.87 0.43
N GLY A 32 20.56 -14.10 -0.89
CA GLY A 32 19.36 -14.38 -1.70
C GLY A 32 18.71 -15.76 -1.48
N VAL A 33 18.47 -16.17 -0.23
CA VAL A 33 17.85 -17.45 0.14
C VAL A 33 16.40 -17.26 0.61
N ASN A 34 15.66 -18.35 0.85
CA ASN A 34 14.30 -18.24 1.39
C ASN A 34 14.34 -17.90 2.89
N PRO A 35 13.62 -16.87 3.38
CA PRO A 35 13.54 -16.60 4.82
C PRO A 35 12.72 -17.67 5.55
N GLY A 36 13.04 -17.90 6.83
CA GLY A 36 12.16 -18.60 7.78
C GLY A 36 11.96 -20.10 7.60
N ARG A 37 12.49 -20.73 6.54
CA ARG A 37 12.30 -22.17 6.26
C ARG A 37 13.39 -23.07 6.85
N SER A 38 14.52 -22.52 7.25
CA SER A 38 15.67 -23.27 7.77
C SER A 38 16.45 -22.41 8.76
N GLY A 39 17.14 -23.04 9.70
CA GLY A 39 17.82 -22.35 10.81
C GLY A 39 19.30 -22.04 10.59
N TYR A 40 19.77 -21.88 9.35
CA TYR A 40 21.17 -21.51 9.07
C TYR A 40 21.30 -19.99 8.87
N ASP A 41 22.52 -19.47 9.05
CA ASP A 41 22.81 -18.03 9.16
C ASP A 41 22.18 -17.19 8.05
N LEU A 42 22.31 -17.57 6.77
CA LEU A 42 21.74 -16.79 5.66
C LEU A 42 20.20 -16.72 5.70
N CYS A 43 19.52 -17.76 6.19
CA CYS A 43 18.08 -17.72 6.37
C CYS A 43 17.66 -16.75 7.48
N MET A 44 18.48 -16.62 8.53
CA MET A 44 18.25 -15.66 9.62
C MET A 44 18.46 -14.23 9.13
N GLU A 45 19.57 -13.97 8.44
CA GLU A 45 19.87 -12.66 7.82
C GLU A 45 18.77 -12.21 6.84
N THR A 46 18.25 -13.16 6.03
CA THR A 46 17.13 -12.86 5.13
C THR A 46 15.82 -12.60 5.88
N GLY A 47 15.57 -13.33 6.97
CA GLY A 47 14.45 -13.06 7.86
C GLY A 47 14.54 -11.67 8.48
N GLU A 48 15.72 -11.28 8.96
CA GLU A 48 15.96 -9.96 9.54
C GLU A 48 15.76 -8.83 8.53
N LEU A 49 16.14 -9.02 7.26
CA LEU A 49 15.82 -8.07 6.20
C LEU A 49 14.31 -7.83 6.09
N VAL A 50 13.52 -8.92 6.09
CA VAL A 50 12.06 -8.86 5.96
C VAL A 50 11.46 -8.13 7.17
N GLU A 51 11.80 -8.55 8.38
CA GLU A 51 11.28 -7.96 9.62
C GLU A 51 11.67 -6.49 9.76
N THR A 52 12.95 -6.15 9.56
CA THR A 52 13.42 -4.77 9.63
C THR A 52 12.71 -3.88 8.59
N THR A 53 12.53 -4.37 7.36
CA THR A 53 11.83 -3.60 6.33
C THR A 53 10.36 -3.39 6.69
N ARG A 54 9.74 -4.41 7.30
CA ARG A 54 8.36 -4.36 7.78
C ARG A 54 8.19 -3.33 8.90
N GLU A 55 9.10 -3.33 9.87
CA GLU A 55 9.17 -2.34 10.95
C GLU A 55 9.35 -0.92 10.41
N MET A 56 10.29 -0.72 9.49
CA MET A 56 10.55 0.59 8.87
C MET A 56 9.33 1.15 8.13
N LEU A 57 8.62 0.31 7.36
CA LEU A 57 7.40 0.74 6.68
C LEU A 57 6.26 1.00 7.67
N THR A 58 6.20 0.22 8.75
CA THR A 58 5.21 0.42 9.81
C THR A 58 5.44 1.75 10.52
N GLU A 59 6.69 2.06 10.89
CA GLU A 59 7.09 3.37 11.42
C GLU A 59 6.74 4.49 10.42
N PHE A 60 7.03 4.31 9.13
CA PHE A 60 6.75 5.29 8.09
C PHE A 60 5.27 5.69 8.03
N PHE A 61 4.36 4.74 8.24
CA PHE A 61 2.91 4.96 8.22
C PHE A 61 2.32 5.35 9.58
N ASN A 62 3.14 5.50 10.62
CA ASN A 62 2.71 5.63 12.01
C ASN A 62 1.83 4.45 12.49
N GLY A 63 2.14 3.24 11.99
CA GLY A 63 1.54 1.99 12.44
C GLY A 63 2.17 1.49 13.75
N LYS A 64 1.47 0.56 14.42
CA LYS A 64 1.85 0.07 15.76
C LYS A 64 2.43 -1.33 15.77
N ASP A 65 1.79 -2.27 15.06
CA ASP A 65 2.23 -3.67 14.97
C ASP A 65 2.81 -3.97 13.59
N PRO A 66 4.13 -4.24 13.47
CA PRO A 66 4.77 -4.60 12.22
C PRO A 66 4.14 -5.81 11.54
N ASN A 67 3.65 -6.79 12.29
CA ASN A 67 3.05 -8.01 11.72
C ASN A 67 1.83 -7.69 10.84
N ARG A 68 1.19 -6.53 11.02
CA ARG A 68 0.03 -6.12 10.25
C ARG A 68 0.37 -5.34 8.98
N LEU A 69 1.66 -5.12 8.72
CA LEU A 69 2.12 -4.80 7.39
C LEU A 69 2.27 -6.09 6.60
N CYS A 70 1.83 -6.14 5.35
CA CYS A 70 1.90 -7.31 4.48
C CYS A 70 2.47 -6.92 3.12
N PHE A 71 3.43 -7.68 2.64
CA PHE A 71 4.00 -7.52 1.30
C PHE A 71 3.10 -8.16 0.24
N SER A 72 3.03 -7.52 -0.91
CA SER A 72 2.30 -7.99 -2.10
C SER A 72 3.09 -7.71 -3.36
N TYR A 73 2.60 -8.13 -4.53
CA TYR A 73 3.32 -7.90 -5.78
C TYR A 73 3.36 -6.43 -6.21
N ASN A 74 2.40 -5.61 -5.77
CA ASN A 74 2.28 -4.17 -6.04
C ASN A 74 0.99 -3.65 -5.37
N SER A 75 0.72 -2.34 -5.47
CA SER A 75 -0.51 -1.77 -4.91
C SER A 75 -1.80 -2.32 -5.53
N THR A 76 -1.80 -2.71 -6.80
CA THR A 76 -2.99 -3.32 -7.43
C THR A 76 -3.32 -4.67 -6.80
N ASP A 77 -2.28 -5.47 -6.52
CA ASP A 77 -2.42 -6.74 -5.84
C ASP A 77 -2.98 -6.55 -4.42
N ALA A 78 -2.36 -5.67 -3.63
CA ALA A 78 -2.82 -5.31 -2.29
C ALA A 78 -4.26 -4.75 -2.29
N LEU A 79 -4.62 -3.85 -3.20
CA LEU A 79 -5.99 -3.33 -3.34
C LEU A 79 -6.99 -4.46 -3.62
N ASN A 80 -6.62 -5.44 -4.44
CA ASN A 80 -7.48 -6.61 -4.65
C ASN A 80 -7.63 -7.45 -3.38
N LEU A 81 -6.58 -7.64 -2.58
CA LEU A 81 -6.68 -8.33 -1.28
C LEU A 81 -7.65 -7.59 -0.35
N VAL A 82 -7.54 -6.26 -0.25
CA VAL A 82 -8.42 -5.43 0.60
C VAL A 82 -9.87 -5.46 0.11
N ILE A 83 -10.11 -5.10 -1.15
CA ILE A 83 -11.45 -4.93 -1.71
C ILE A 83 -12.21 -6.26 -1.70
N ASN A 84 -11.60 -7.33 -2.20
CA ASN A 84 -12.25 -8.65 -2.20
C ASN A 84 -12.26 -9.29 -0.82
N GLY A 85 -11.35 -8.90 0.08
CA GLY A 85 -11.27 -9.45 1.42
C GLY A 85 -12.28 -8.85 2.40
N ILE A 86 -12.69 -7.60 2.18
CA ILE A 86 -13.67 -6.90 3.03
C ILE A 86 -15.10 -7.08 2.50
N LEU A 87 -15.31 -6.95 1.18
CA LEU A 87 -16.66 -6.87 0.61
C LEU A 87 -17.25 -8.23 0.25
N ASN A 88 -18.49 -8.48 0.67
CA ASN A 88 -19.31 -9.64 0.33
C ASN A 88 -20.53 -9.24 -0.50
N LYS A 89 -21.23 -10.23 -1.05
CA LYS A 89 -22.52 -10.02 -1.73
C LYS A 89 -23.49 -9.28 -0.80
N GLY A 90 -24.10 -8.21 -1.31
CA GLY A 90 -25.03 -7.36 -0.56
C GLY A 90 -24.36 -6.26 0.28
N ASP A 91 -23.04 -6.22 0.36
CA ASP A 91 -22.32 -5.10 0.98
C ASP A 91 -22.27 -3.89 0.04
N HIS A 92 -22.02 -2.73 0.61
CA HIS A 92 -21.87 -1.46 -0.08
C HIS A 92 -20.47 -0.87 0.13
N ALA A 93 -19.88 -0.35 -0.94
CA ALA A 93 -18.63 0.39 -0.92
C ALA A 93 -18.82 1.82 -1.44
N ILE A 94 -18.00 2.75 -0.97
CA ILE A 94 -17.95 4.12 -1.47
C ILE A 94 -16.53 4.41 -1.95
N THR A 95 -16.45 4.99 -3.14
CA THR A 95 -15.19 5.45 -3.73
C THR A 95 -15.41 6.75 -4.49
N THR A 96 -14.44 7.21 -5.26
CA THR A 96 -14.53 8.47 -6.02
C THR A 96 -14.41 8.25 -7.52
N THR A 97 -14.62 9.31 -8.30
CA THR A 97 -14.43 9.29 -9.76
C THR A 97 -13.00 9.68 -10.18
N ILE A 98 -12.13 10.10 -9.25
CA ILE A 98 -10.72 10.46 -9.53
C ILE A 98 -9.76 9.27 -9.38
N GLU A 99 -10.30 8.10 -9.04
CA GLU A 99 -9.52 6.92 -8.70
C GLU A 99 -8.69 6.33 -9.84
N HIS A 100 -7.61 5.66 -9.46
CA HIS A 100 -6.90 4.78 -10.38
C HIS A 100 -7.71 3.52 -10.69
N ASN A 101 -7.47 2.92 -11.86
CA ASN A 101 -8.11 1.66 -12.27
C ASN A 101 -7.89 0.48 -11.30
N SER A 102 -6.85 0.54 -10.47
CA SER A 102 -6.57 -0.46 -9.44
C SER A 102 -7.60 -0.46 -8.31
N VAL A 103 -8.34 0.63 -8.12
CA VAL A 103 -9.50 0.72 -7.22
C VAL A 103 -10.80 0.48 -8.00
N LEU A 104 -10.97 1.17 -9.14
CA LEU A 104 -12.22 1.14 -9.90
C LEU A 104 -12.56 -0.26 -10.46
N ARG A 105 -11.58 -0.98 -11.01
CA ARG A 105 -11.84 -2.27 -11.67
C ARG A 105 -12.26 -3.36 -10.68
N PRO A 106 -11.57 -3.57 -9.54
CA PRO A 106 -12.03 -4.55 -8.55
C PRO A 106 -13.45 -4.24 -8.02
N LEU A 107 -13.74 -2.97 -7.72
CA LEU A 107 -15.08 -2.55 -7.29
C LEU A 107 -16.14 -2.82 -8.37
N TYR A 108 -15.87 -2.45 -9.61
CA TYR A 108 -16.78 -2.70 -10.73
C TYR A 108 -17.01 -4.19 -10.97
N HIS A 109 -15.97 -5.02 -10.84
CA HIS A 109 -16.09 -6.47 -10.94
C HIS A 109 -17.01 -7.04 -9.85
N LEU A 110 -16.82 -6.63 -8.59
CA LEU A 110 -17.69 -7.07 -7.50
C LEU A 110 -19.14 -6.59 -7.67
N TYR A 111 -19.33 -5.37 -8.17
CA TYR A 111 -20.66 -4.87 -8.52
C TYR A 111 -21.33 -5.74 -9.59
N LYS A 112 -20.63 -5.95 -10.71
CA LYS A 112 -21.17 -6.62 -11.87
C LYS A 112 -21.43 -8.11 -11.64
N TYR A 113 -20.57 -8.80 -10.87
CA TYR A 113 -20.57 -10.26 -10.79
C TYR A 113 -20.87 -10.81 -9.39
N ASN A 114 -20.76 -10.01 -8.33
CA ASN A 114 -20.88 -10.49 -6.95
C ASN A 114 -21.98 -9.78 -6.15
N GLY A 115 -22.69 -8.82 -6.74
CA GLY A 115 -23.83 -8.14 -6.10
C GLY A 115 -23.41 -7.22 -4.96
N VAL A 116 -22.22 -6.62 -5.05
CA VAL A 116 -21.79 -5.50 -4.18
C VAL A 116 -22.38 -4.20 -4.74
N GLU A 117 -22.86 -3.30 -3.91
CA GLU A 117 -23.21 -1.95 -4.32
C GLU A 117 -21.99 -1.04 -4.27
N VAL A 118 -21.86 -0.10 -5.21
CA VAL A 118 -20.76 0.88 -5.22
C VAL A 118 -21.31 2.26 -5.54
N ASP A 119 -21.13 3.21 -4.62
CA ASP A 119 -21.38 4.63 -4.87
C ASP A 119 -20.06 5.36 -5.19
N TYR A 120 -20.13 6.27 -6.17
CA TYR A 120 -18.99 7.08 -6.63
C TYR A 120 -19.23 8.55 -6.30
N ILE A 121 -18.30 9.17 -5.58
CA ILE A 121 -18.32 10.60 -5.26
C ILE A 121 -17.58 11.38 -6.36
N PRO A 122 -18.21 12.40 -6.98
CA PRO A 122 -17.54 13.26 -7.95
C PRO A 122 -16.50 14.16 -7.27
N PHE A 123 -15.51 14.60 -8.03
CA PHE A 123 -14.59 15.67 -7.61
C PHE A 123 -14.96 16.99 -8.30
N ASP A 124 -14.54 18.11 -7.71
CA ASP A 124 -14.82 19.45 -8.20
C ASP A 124 -13.90 19.86 -9.38
N GLY A 125 -14.08 21.08 -9.91
CA GLY A 125 -13.22 21.61 -10.98
C GLY A 125 -11.74 21.79 -10.60
N LYS A 126 -11.37 21.61 -9.32
CA LYS A 126 -10.00 21.69 -8.81
C LYS A 126 -9.42 20.32 -8.46
N GLY A 127 -10.16 19.23 -8.68
CA GLY A 127 -9.67 17.87 -8.41
C GLY A 127 -9.96 17.36 -7.00
N PHE A 128 -10.71 18.08 -6.17
CA PHE A 128 -10.98 17.69 -4.78
C PHE A 128 -12.35 17.04 -4.64
N VAL A 129 -12.42 15.99 -3.85
CA VAL A 129 -13.71 15.46 -3.38
C VAL A 129 -14.13 16.19 -2.11
N ASP A 130 -15.43 16.48 -1.99
CA ASP A 130 -15.98 17.07 -0.79
C ASP A 130 -16.16 15.99 0.29
N PRO A 131 -15.47 16.08 1.45
CA PRO A 131 -15.62 15.14 2.55
C PRO A 131 -17.07 14.99 3.04
N ASP A 132 -17.88 16.04 2.93
CA ASP A 132 -19.25 16.04 3.44
C ASP A 132 -20.24 15.30 2.52
N GLU A 133 -19.81 14.87 1.33
CA GLU A 133 -20.59 13.97 0.47
C GLU A 133 -20.58 12.52 0.96
N PHE A 134 -19.57 12.11 1.74
CA PHE A 134 -19.44 10.72 2.20
C PHE A 134 -20.57 10.30 3.14
N PRO A 135 -20.89 11.06 4.23
CA PRO A 135 -22.00 10.72 5.12
C PRO A 135 -23.35 10.60 4.41
N LYS A 136 -23.57 11.39 3.35
CA LYS A 136 -24.82 11.36 2.56
C LYS A 136 -25.00 10.05 1.78
N LYS A 137 -23.92 9.30 1.56
CA LYS A 137 -23.89 8.01 0.87
C LYS A 137 -23.81 6.82 1.82
N PHE A 138 -23.64 7.05 3.13
CA PHE A 138 -23.60 5.96 4.10
C PHE A 138 -24.94 5.23 4.17
N LYS A 139 -24.89 3.93 3.89
CA LYS A 139 -25.97 2.95 4.06
C LYS A 139 -25.65 2.01 5.22
N LYS A 140 -26.66 1.33 5.76
CA LYS A 140 -26.50 0.32 6.83
C LYS A 140 -25.57 -0.84 6.44
N ASN A 141 -25.47 -1.16 5.16
CA ASN A 141 -24.59 -2.18 4.60
C ASN A 141 -23.26 -1.61 4.07
N THR A 142 -22.90 -0.35 4.37
CA THR A 142 -21.60 0.20 3.96
C THR A 142 -20.49 -0.46 4.74
N LYS A 143 -19.56 -1.12 4.05
CA LYS A 143 -18.46 -1.89 4.65
C LYS A 143 -17.07 -1.38 4.29
N LEU A 144 -16.96 -0.50 3.31
CA LEU A 144 -15.68 0.05 2.90
C LEU A 144 -15.84 1.43 2.27
N VAL A 145 -15.07 2.39 2.76
CA VAL A 145 -14.70 3.58 1.98
C VAL A 145 -13.28 3.36 1.47
N ILE A 146 -13.05 3.54 0.18
CA ILE A 146 -11.71 3.41 -0.41
C ILE A 146 -11.44 4.47 -1.46
N ILE A 147 -10.37 5.24 -1.28
CA ILE A 147 -10.01 6.35 -2.18
C ILE A 147 -8.50 6.48 -2.38
N ASN A 148 -8.06 7.18 -3.42
CA ASN A 148 -6.66 7.54 -3.58
C ASN A 148 -6.29 8.70 -2.64
N HIS A 149 -5.07 8.67 -2.09
CA HIS A 149 -4.55 9.79 -1.33
C HIS A 149 -4.08 10.92 -2.26
N ALA A 150 -3.44 10.57 -3.38
CA ALA A 150 -3.04 11.52 -4.40
C ALA A 150 -3.37 10.99 -5.80
N SER A 151 -3.92 11.85 -6.66
CA SER A 151 -4.22 11.50 -8.04
C SER A 151 -2.95 11.28 -8.86
N ASN A 152 -2.88 10.18 -9.61
CA ASN A 152 -1.79 9.93 -10.56
C ASN A 152 -1.85 10.77 -11.83
N VAL A 153 -2.97 11.46 -12.08
CA VAL A 153 -3.18 12.24 -13.32
C VAL A 153 -2.97 13.72 -13.05
N ILE A 154 -3.67 14.26 -12.05
CA ILE A 154 -3.68 15.70 -11.76
C ILE A 154 -2.92 16.09 -10.49
N GLY A 155 -2.37 15.12 -9.76
CA GLY A 155 -1.53 15.37 -8.58
C GLY A 155 -2.28 15.84 -7.33
N THR A 156 -3.59 16.09 -7.40
CA THR A 156 -4.39 16.54 -6.25
C THR A 156 -4.30 15.56 -5.08
N ILE A 157 -3.98 16.10 -3.90
CA ILE A 157 -3.94 15.37 -2.63
C ILE A 157 -5.31 15.50 -1.97
N GLN A 158 -5.98 14.38 -1.71
CA GLN A 158 -7.34 14.38 -1.18
C GLN A 158 -7.39 14.70 0.32
N PRO A 159 -8.50 15.29 0.83
CA PRO A 159 -8.70 15.60 2.24
C PRO A 159 -9.00 14.32 3.07
N ILE A 160 -8.01 13.44 3.19
CA ILE A 160 -8.16 12.11 3.81
C ILE A 160 -8.57 12.22 5.28
N LYS A 161 -8.06 13.21 6.01
CA LYS A 161 -8.32 13.37 7.45
C LYS A 161 -9.80 13.61 7.75
N GLU A 162 -10.43 14.49 6.97
CA GLU A 162 -11.83 14.85 7.07
C GLU A 162 -12.72 13.67 6.68
N ILE A 163 -12.39 12.97 5.59
CA ILE A 163 -13.12 11.77 5.13
C ILE A 163 -12.99 10.64 6.17
N GLY A 164 -11.79 10.42 6.68
CA GLY A 164 -11.51 9.40 7.69
C GLY A 164 -12.22 9.67 9.02
N LYS A 165 -12.39 10.94 9.41
CA LYS A 165 -13.20 11.31 10.58
C LYS A 165 -14.65 10.83 10.42
N HIS A 166 -15.28 11.13 9.28
CA HIS A 166 -16.64 10.66 8.98
C HIS A 166 -16.75 9.13 9.02
N CYS A 167 -15.76 8.42 8.48
CA CYS A 167 -15.70 6.96 8.51
C CYS A 167 -15.58 6.41 9.93
N ARG A 168 -14.65 6.98 10.73
CA ARG A 168 -14.39 6.59 12.12
C ARG A 168 -15.63 6.75 13.00
N GLU A 169 -16.31 7.90 12.90
CA GLU A 169 -17.52 8.21 13.68
C GLU A 169 -18.68 7.25 13.38
N ASN A 170 -18.69 6.66 12.18
CA ASN A 170 -19.72 5.71 11.74
C ASN A 170 -19.26 4.24 11.80
N GLY A 171 -18.04 3.96 12.27
CA GLY A 171 -17.49 2.61 12.34
C GLY A 171 -17.32 1.93 10.97
N ILE A 172 -17.11 2.70 9.92
CA ILE A 172 -16.91 2.19 8.55
C ILE A 172 -15.41 2.09 8.27
N PRO A 173 -14.89 0.91 7.89
CA PRO A 173 -13.49 0.76 7.49
C PRO A 173 -13.09 1.72 6.37
N PHE A 174 -11.98 2.43 6.56
CA PHE A 174 -11.44 3.38 5.58
C PHE A 174 -10.07 2.95 5.05
N ALA A 175 -10.00 2.71 3.75
CA ALA A 175 -8.77 2.34 3.05
C ALA A 175 -8.30 3.46 2.10
N ILE A 176 -6.98 3.62 1.95
CA ILE A 176 -6.41 4.55 0.96
C ILE A 176 -5.43 3.88 0.00
N ASP A 177 -5.48 4.27 -1.27
CA ASP A 177 -4.40 4.03 -2.23
C ASP A 177 -3.36 5.16 -2.13
N ALA A 178 -2.24 4.87 -1.48
CA ALA A 178 -1.13 5.79 -1.30
C ALA A 178 -0.01 5.61 -2.34
N SER A 179 -0.27 4.90 -3.46
CA SER A 179 0.71 4.63 -4.51
C SER A 179 1.42 5.87 -5.05
N GLN A 180 0.72 7.00 -5.07
CA GLN A 180 1.24 8.28 -5.55
C GLN A 180 1.66 9.23 -4.44
N SER A 181 1.55 8.88 -3.16
CA SER A 181 1.88 9.78 -2.04
C SER A 181 2.97 9.21 -1.15
N ALA A 182 2.90 7.92 -0.81
CA ALA A 182 3.83 7.27 0.10
C ALA A 182 5.25 7.31 -0.48
N GLY A 183 6.17 7.87 0.29
CA GLY A 183 7.57 8.10 -0.08
C GLY A 183 7.91 9.55 -0.51
N LYS A 184 6.90 10.42 -0.69
CA LYS A 184 7.11 11.86 -0.92
C LYS A 184 6.24 12.77 -0.07
N ILE A 185 5.06 12.31 0.34
CA ILE A 185 4.13 13.02 1.21
C ILE A 185 3.91 12.16 2.45
N ALA A 186 3.78 12.78 3.62
CA ALA A 186 3.51 12.09 4.86
C ALA A 186 2.17 11.34 4.78
N VAL A 187 2.14 10.12 5.30
CA VAL A 187 0.92 9.30 5.38
C VAL A 187 0.83 8.77 6.80
N ASP A 188 0.14 9.53 7.66
CA ASP A 188 -0.05 9.18 9.06
C ASP A 188 -1.44 8.57 9.23
N ILE A 189 -1.51 7.25 9.46
CA ILE A 189 -2.80 6.56 9.53
C ILE A 189 -3.60 6.95 10.77
N GLU A 190 -2.95 7.40 11.85
CA GLU A 190 -3.59 7.81 13.09
C GLU A 190 -4.21 9.20 12.92
N GLU A 191 -3.44 10.16 12.42
CA GLU A 191 -3.96 11.50 12.14
C GLU A 191 -5.09 11.47 11.10
N MET A 192 -4.94 10.63 10.07
CA MET A 192 -5.88 10.54 8.96
C MET A 192 -7.08 9.63 9.24
N ASN A 193 -7.16 8.99 10.40
CA ASN A 193 -8.19 8.00 10.75
C ASN A 193 -8.29 6.81 9.78
N VAL A 194 -7.20 6.47 9.09
CA VAL A 194 -7.14 5.40 8.10
C VAL A 194 -7.01 4.03 8.77
N ASP A 195 -7.72 3.05 8.24
CA ASP A 195 -7.72 1.66 8.69
C ASP A 195 -6.83 0.77 7.83
N VAL A 196 -6.70 1.07 6.54
CA VAL A 196 -5.81 0.36 5.62
C VAL A 196 -5.09 1.34 4.71
N VAL A 197 -3.76 1.26 4.62
CA VAL A 197 -2.97 2.01 3.64
C VAL A 197 -2.31 1.06 2.67
N VAL A 198 -2.47 1.29 1.37
CA VAL A 198 -1.87 0.50 0.30
C VAL A 198 -0.75 1.28 -0.40
N PHE A 199 0.35 0.62 -0.72
CA PHE A 199 1.51 1.25 -1.35
C PHE A 199 2.17 0.37 -2.43
N THR A 200 3.05 0.99 -3.22
CA THR A 200 3.88 0.30 -4.22
C THR A 200 5.34 0.73 -4.13
N GLY A 201 6.28 -0.18 -4.40
CA GLY A 201 7.71 0.10 -4.25
C GLY A 201 8.31 0.93 -5.38
N HIS A 202 7.87 0.70 -6.62
CA HIS A 202 8.54 1.20 -7.83
C HIS A 202 8.38 2.69 -8.14
N LYS A 203 7.64 3.42 -7.31
CA LYS A 203 7.40 4.86 -7.44
C LYS A 203 8.25 5.61 -6.42
N SER A 204 7.64 6.38 -5.52
CA SER A 204 8.34 7.26 -4.60
C SER A 204 9.09 6.51 -3.49
N PHE A 205 8.83 5.21 -3.28
CA PHE A 205 9.68 4.37 -2.43
C PHE A 205 11.00 3.94 -3.09
N LEU A 206 11.20 4.24 -4.38
CA LEU A 206 12.45 4.02 -5.11
C LEU A 206 12.91 2.55 -5.20
N GLY A 207 12.09 1.59 -4.75
CA GLY A 207 12.35 0.15 -4.86
C GLY A 207 12.07 -0.39 -6.27
N PRO A 208 12.33 -1.67 -6.55
CA PRO A 208 12.07 -2.25 -7.87
C PRO A 208 10.58 -2.48 -8.13
N THR A 209 10.27 -2.90 -9.37
CA THR A 209 8.96 -3.47 -9.71
C THR A 209 8.72 -4.81 -9.01
N GLY A 210 7.46 -5.24 -8.93
CA GLY A 210 7.10 -6.55 -8.37
C GLY A 210 7.11 -6.59 -6.85
N ILE A 211 7.09 -5.43 -6.19
CA ILE A 211 6.90 -5.31 -4.75
C ILE A 211 5.98 -4.12 -4.41
N GLY A 212 5.13 -4.32 -3.41
CA GLY A 212 4.29 -3.34 -2.76
C GLY A 212 3.72 -3.94 -1.49
N GLY A 213 2.61 -3.42 -1.01
CA GLY A 213 2.02 -3.95 0.20
C GLY A 213 0.89 -3.11 0.75
N LEU A 214 0.48 -3.49 1.94
CA LEU A 214 -0.50 -2.77 2.73
C LEU A 214 -0.15 -2.83 4.20
N TYR A 215 -0.55 -1.81 4.94
CA TYR A 215 -0.65 -1.89 6.40
C TYR A 215 -2.12 -1.93 6.80
N VAL A 216 -2.45 -2.81 7.74
CA VAL A 216 -3.81 -3.00 8.25
C VAL A 216 -3.85 -2.63 9.74
N ARG A 217 -4.68 -1.66 10.12
CA ARG A 217 -4.86 -1.27 11.51
C ARG A 217 -5.40 -2.43 12.37
N GLU A 218 -5.05 -2.43 13.65
CA GLU A 218 -5.63 -3.33 14.65
C GLU A 218 -7.16 -3.28 14.64
N GLY A 219 -7.81 -4.44 14.84
CA GLY A 219 -9.26 -4.59 14.77
C GLY A 219 -9.87 -4.71 13.36
N ILE A 220 -9.07 -4.56 12.30
CA ILE A 220 -9.53 -4.74 10.91
C ILE A 220 -9.15 -6.13 10.40
N GLU A 221 -10.13 -6.92 10.00
CA GLU A 221 -9.88 -8.24 9.44
C GLU A 221 -10.18 -8.28 7.94
N ILE A 222 -9.16 -8.64 7.15
CA ILE A 222 -9.29 -8.88 5.71
C ILE A 222 -9.33 -10.40 5.53
N ARG A 223 -10.42 -10.93 4.98
CA ARG A 223 -10.57 -12.38 4.82
C ARG A 223 -9.64 -12.92 3.72
N HIS A 224 -9.33 -14.20 3.78
CA HIS A 224 -8.53 -14.86 2.75
C HIS A 224 -9.21 -14.78 1.38
N THR A 225 -8.46 -14.30 0.38
CA THR A 225 -8.89 -14.28 -1.03
C THR A 225 -8.07 -15.24 -1.88
N ARG A 226 -6.98 -15.78 -1.32
CA ARG A 226 -6.09 -16.77 -1.91
C ARG A 226 -5.70 -17.78 -0.82
N ALA A 227 -5.09 -18.88 -1.22
CA ALA A 227 -4.48 -19.85 -0.32
C ALA A 227 -3.22 -20.43 -0.95
N GLY A 228 -2.24 -20.77 -0.13
CA GLY A 228 -0.96 -21.31 -0.56
C GLY A 228 0.00 -21.46 0.61
N GLY A 229 1.25 -21.80 0.31
CA GLY A 229 2.30 -21.92 1.32
C GLY A 229 2.67 -20.56 1.91
N THR A 230 2.82 -20.49 3.24
CA THR A 230 3.26 -19.30 3.98
C THR A 230 4.74 -19.34 4.36
N GLY A 231 5.41 -20.47 4.08
CA GLY A 231 6.79 -20.71 4.51
C GLY A 231 6.95 -21.07 5.99
N VAL A 232 5.85 -21.10 6.75
CA VAL A 232 5.82 -21.43 8.18
C VAL A 232 4.68 -22.41 8.50
N ARG A 233 4.80 -23.14 9.62
CA ARG A 233 3.75 -24.03 10.15
C ARG A 233 3.14 -24.99 9.13
N SER A 234 3.99 -25.67 8.35
CA SER A 234 3.60 -26.55 7.23
C SER A 234 2.65 -27.71 7.59
N ALA A 235 2.49 -28.05 8.87
CA ALA A 235 1.56 -29.07 9.34
C ALA A 235 0.09 -28.58 9.40
N VAL A 236 -0.14 -27.26 9.39
CA VAL A 236 -1.48 -26.67 9.38
C VAL A 236 -2.08 -26.83 7.98
N ARG A 237 -3.28 -27.40 7.90
CA ARG A 237 -3.95 -27.73 6.62
C ARG A 237 -4.54 -26.50 5.90
N THR A 238 -4.99 -25.52 6.67
CA THR A 238 -5.61 -24.30 6.17
C THR A 238 -4.58 -23.19 6.04
N HIS A 239 -4.90 -22.16 5.25
CA HIS A 239 -4.14 -20.93 5.28
C HIS A 239 -4.22 -20.29 6.67
N LEU A 240 -3.17 -19.57 7.06
CA LEU A 240 -3.01 -19.07 8.43
C LEU A 240 -3.81 -17.79 8.63
N ASP A 241 -4.54 -17.68 9.74
CA ASP A 241 -5.41 -16.54 10.03
C ASP A 241 -4.69 -15.37 10.71
N GLU A 242 -3.45 -15.52 11.16
CA GLU A 242 -2.69 -14.40 11.72
C GLU A 242 -1.93 -13.61 10.65
N TYR A 243 -1.86 -12.30 10.85
CA TYR A 243 -0.95 -11.44 10.07
C TYR A 243 0.51 -11.68 10.49
N PRO A 244 1.49 -11.55 9.57
CA PRO A 244 1.34 -11.12 8.17
C PRO A 244 0.88 -12.26 7.24
N TYR A 245 1.00 -13.51 7.69
CA TYR A 245 0.80 -14.70 6.85
C TYR A 245 -0.59 -14.77 6.20
N ARG A 246 -1.62 -14.24 6.85
CA ARG A 246 -2.99 -14.08 6.32
C ARG A 246 -3.05 -13.53 4.90
N LEU A 247 -2.18 -12.58 4.56
CA LEU A 247 -2.18 -11.89 3.27
C LEU A 247 -0.89 -12.09 2.46
N GLU A 248 0.05 -12.90 2.96
CA GLU A 248 1.31 -13.20 2.27
C GLU A 248 1.31 -14.63 1.73
N TYR A 249 1.21 -14.74 0.40
CA TYR A 249 1.08 -16.02 -0.30
C TYR A 249 2.37 -16.38 -1.06
N GLY A 250 2.96 -17.51 -0.70
CA GLY A 250 4.15 -18.03 -1.36
C GLY A 250 5.47 -17.44 -0.83
N THR A 251 6.53 -17.63 -1.60
CA THR A 251 7.84 -17.05 -1.27
C THR A 251 7.83 -15.55 -1.54
N LEU A 252 8.25 -14.74 -0.56
CA LEU A 252 8.35 -13.30 -0.69
C LEU A 252 9.39 -12.89 -1.74
N ASN A 253 9.15 -11.77 -2.42
CA ASN A 253 10.12 -11.15 -3.32
C ASN A 253 11.22 -10.44 -2.50
N ILE A 254 12.22 -11.20 -2.06
CA ILE A 254 13.30 -10.71 -1.19
C ILE A 254 14.11 -9.59 -1.84
N LEU A 255 14.37 -9.66 -3.15
CA LEU A 255 15.04 -8.59 -3.88
C LEU A 255 14.20 -7.30 -3.84
N GLY A 256 12.87 -7.44 -3.93
CA GLY A 256 11.91 -6.36 -3.77
C GLY A 256 11.95 -5.73 -2.37
N VAL A 257 11.93 -6.57 -1.34
CA VAL A 257 12.05 -6.13 0.06
C VAL A 257 13.36 -5.39 0.31
N ALA A 258 14.49 -5.90 -0.20
CA ALA A 258 15.78 -5.24 -0.10
C ALA A 258 15.77 -3.84 -0.75
N GLY A 259 15.16 -3.73 -1.93
CA GLY A 259 15.02 -2.44 -2.61
C GLY A 259 14.12 -1.45 -1.88
N LEU A 260 13.02 -1.91 -1.27
CA LEU A 260 12.18 -1.09 -0.39
C LEU A 260 12.97 -0.58 0.80
N GLN A 261 13.73 -1.44 1.47
CA GLN A 261 14.54 -1.05 2.63
C GLN A 261 15.57 0.03 2.27
N ALA A 262 16.28 -0.15 1.15
CA ALA A 262 17.27 0.82 0.69
C ALA A 262 16.62 2.15 0.29
N GLY A 263 15.48 2.09 -0.41
CA GLY A 263 14.71 3.28 -0.77
C GLY A 263 14.21 4.05 0.45
N LEU A 264 13.70 3.36 1.48
CA LEU A 264 13.31 3.96 2.76
C LEU A 264 14.49 4.61 3.49
N LYS A 265 15.65 3.95 3.52
CA LYS A 265 16.88 4.52 4.08
C LYS A 265 17.27 5.81 3.35
N TRP A 266 17.18 5.83 2.02
CA TRP A 266 17.43 7.03 1.22
C TRP A 266 16.45 8.16 1.55
N ILE A 267 15.15 7.85 1.63
CA ILE A 267 14.10 8.83 1.98
C ILE A 267 14.33 9.40 3.38
N LYS A 268 14.59 8.55 4.38
CA LYS A 268 14.86 8.96 5.77
C LYS A 268 16.11 9.85 5.86
N LYS A 269 17.16 9.52 5.10
CA LYS A 269 18.41 10.32 5.00
C LYS A 269 18.20 11.67 4.33
N LYS A 270 17.38 11.74 3.28
CA LYS A 270 17.06 12.99 2.58
C LYS A 270 16.07 13.87 3.35
N GLY A 271 15.16 13.25 4.09
CA GLY A 271 14.04 13.91 4.78
C GLY A 271 12.85 14.07 3.85
N LEU A 272 11.69 13.57 4.26
CA LEU A 272 10.47 13.57 3.46
C LEU A 272 10.02 14.99 3.06
N ASN A 273 10.08 15.94 4.01
CA ASN A 273 9.75 17.34 3.76
C ASN A 273 10.69 17.99 2.73
N ASN A 274 12.00 17.68 2.80
CA ASN A 274 12.97 18.20 1.84
C ASN A 274 12.69 17.69 0.41
N ILE A 275 12.29 16.42 0.29
CA ILE A 275 11.88 15.84 -1.00
C ILE A 275 10.65 16.59 -1.52
N HIS A 276 9.61 16.72 -0.70
CA HIS A 276 8.36 17.38 -1.08
C HIS A 276 8.59 18.84 -1.51
N GLU A 277 9.31 19.62 -0.71
CA GLU A 277 9.63 21.01 -1.00
C GLU A 277 10.42 21.17 -2.30
N GLN A 278 11.36 20.26 -2.58
CA GLN A 278 12.12 20.28 -3.82
C GLN A 278 11.25 19.95 -5.03
N GLU A 279 10.33 18.98 -4.92
CA GLU A 279 9.38 18.67 -6.00
C GLU A 279 8.45 19.84 -6.29
N MET A 280 7.92 20.50 -5.25
CA MET A 280 7.05 21.67 -5.40
C MET A 280 7.78 22.87 -6.03
N LYS A 281 9.07 23.05 -5.77
CA LYS A 281 9.88 24.10 -6.42
C LYS A 281 10.07 23.87 -7.93
N LEU A 282 9.98 22.62 -8.39
CA LEU A 282 10.16 22.28 -9.81
C LEU A 282 8.87 22.45 -10.63
N THR A 283 7.72 22.57 -9.97
CA THR A 283 6.40 22.73 -10.59
C THR A 283 5.82 24.15 -10.43
N ALA A 284 6.51 25.02 -9.69
CA ALA A 284 6.15 26.42 -9.46
C ALA A 284 6.55 27.34 -10.62
#